data_AF-A0A0C3F155-F1
#
_entry.id   AF-A0A0C3F155-F1
#
_cell.length_a   1.000
_cell.length_b   1.000
_cell.length_c   1.000
_cell.angle_alpha   90.00
_cell.angle_beta   90.00
_cell.angle_gamma   90.00
#
_symmetry.space_group_name_H-M   'P 1'
#
loop_
_entity.id
_entity.type
_entity.pdbx_description
1 polymer ?
#
loop_
_entity_poly.entity_id
_entity_poly.type
_entity_poly.pdbx_seq_one_letter_code
_entity_poly.pdbx_strand_id
1 'polypeptide(L)'
;MSSQQPENDFMKPVSSRSLTSASTSTAAKQNSESRTRDNNSSLTPLTSSPKPSTFMDAKQARESSKPSRAGGGIFRPSGDHTIFDKGEKQSSADRAATKPSSPPAAAMNGTSQKTNSSSSIKPPMTLFNFTRSWESLDLAEDKWRLISQIPPTSLPAFFQTSLDPSLLVSILDTFLAVLHNITDPEDDNRARMRQYMAMFSKVPRFSTVVLLMSKKEKEKAKEVWDKMGVRNGGAAWGMS
;
A
#
# COMPACT_ATOMS: atom_id res chain seq x y z
N MET A 1 41.33 13.51 63.79
CA MET A 1 42.46 13.30 62.86
C MET A 1 41.92 12.70 61.57
N SER A 2 42.15 13.38 60.44
CA SER A 2 42.10 12.96 59.02
C SER A 2 40.85 12.21 58.51
N SER A 3 39.92 12.80 57.73
CA SER A 3 40.00 13.28 56.32
C SER A 3 40.57 12.28 55.31
N GLN A 4 39.73 11.75 54.41
CA GLN A 4 39.90 11.82 52.94
C GLN A 4 38.75 11.15 52.16
N GLN A 5 38.09 11.94 51.31
CA GLN A 5 37.36 11.51 50.11
C GLN A 5 38.35 11.00 49.04
N PRO A 6 37.86 10.25 48.04
CA PRO A 6 38.05 10.71 46.65
C PRO A 6 36.72 10.72 45.87
N GLU A 7 36.31 11.82 45.26
CA GLU A 7 36.78 12.44 43.99
C GLU A 7 36.02 11.88 42.78
N ASN A 8 35.30 12.79 42.14
CA ASN A 8 34.38 12.62 41.03
C ASN A 8 35.05 12.05 39.78
N ASP A 9 34.55 10.92 39.28
CA ASP A 9 34.86 10.40 37.93
C ASP A 9 34.08 11.22 36.89
N PHE A 10 34.60 12.44 36.69
CA PHE A 10 34.09 13.48 35.82
C PHE A 10 34.45 13.13 34.37
N MET A 11 33.41 12.88 33.57
CA MET A 11 33.33 13.09 32.12
C MET A 11 34.66 13.01 31.35
N LYS A 12 34.94 11.85 30.74
CA LYS A 12 35.93 11.77 29.66
C LYS A 12 35.26 12.19 28.34
N PRO A 13 35.66 13.31 27.72
CA PRO A 13 35.23 13.62 26.35
C PRO A 13 35.84 12.60 25.38
N VAL A 14 34.98 11.91 24.63
CA VAL A 14 35.41 11.02 23.54
C VAL A 14 35.78 11.87 22.33
N SER A 15 37.06 11.79 21.99
CA SER A 15 37.77 12.48 20.91
C SER A 15 36.97 12.66 19.61
N SER A 16 36.98 13.90 19.14
CA SER A 16 36.59 14.36 17.82
C SER A 16 37.34 13.60 16.72
N ARG A 17 36.64 13.06 15.73
CA ARG A 17 37.25 12.55 14.49
C ARG A 17 37.57 13.73 13.58
N SER A 18 38.86 13.90 13.25
CA SER A 18 39.32 14.83 12.23
C SER A 18 39.00 14.31 10.82
N LEU A 19 38.45 15.19 9.99
CA LEU A 19 38.20 14.98 8.57
C LEU A 19 39.51 15.10 7.79
N THR A 20 39.99 14.02 7.17
CA THR A 20 41.09 14.08 6.19
C THR A 20 40.53 14.24 4.78
N SER A 21 40.61 15.46 4.28
CA SER A 21 40.55 15.80 2.85
C SER A 21 41.87 15.37 2.21
N ALA A 22 41.80 14.52 1.18
CA ALA A 22 42.95 14.19 0.35
C ALA A 22 42.70 14.71 -1.08
N SER A 23 43.10 15.95 -1.30
CA SER A 23 43.37 16.51 -2.62
C SER A 23 44.80 16.12 -2.99
N THR A 24 45.00 15.35 -4.06
CA THR A 24 46.31 15.23 -4.71
C THR A 24 46.18 15.54 -6.19
N SER A 25 46.67 16.72 -6.52
CA SER A 25 46.98 17.23 -7.84
C SER A 25 48.42 16.84 -8.20
N THR A 26 48.59 16.16 -9.33
CA THR A 26 49.82 16.13 -10.16
C THR A 26 49.37 15.84 -11.60
N ALA A 27 49.37 16.82 -12.50
CA ALA A 27 50.49 17.31 -13.31
C ALA A 27 50.63 16.56 -14.66
N ALA A 28 50.09 17.22 -15.69
CA ALA A 28 50.60 17.43 -17.05
C ALA A 28 51.12 16.24 -17.90
N LYS A 29 50.44 16.03 -19.03
CA LYS A 29 51.12 15.89 -20.33
C LYS A 29 50.24 16.41 -21.47
N GLN A 30 50.82 17.34 -22.22
CA GLN A 30 50.33 17.92 -23.47
C GLN A 30 50.24 16.84 -24.56
N ASN A 31 49.23 16.90 -25.42
CA ASN A 31 49.48 16.92 -26.87
C ASN A 31 48.32 17.56 -27.64
N SER A 32 48.73 18.34 -28.63
CA SER A 32 47.94 19.17 -29.53
C SER A 32 47.42 18.34 -30.70
N GLU A 33 46.18 18.53 -31.15
CA GLU A 33 45.91 18.64 -32.59
C GLU A 33 44.52 19.23 -32.89
N SER A 34 44.56 20.18 -33.82
CA SER A 34 43.51 21.01 -34.38
C SER A 34 42.55 20.26 -35.32
N ARG A 35 41.27 20.64 -35.35
CA ARG A 35 40.53 20.95 -36.60
C ARG A 35 39.13 21.53 -36.32
N THR A 36 38.95 22.75 -36.80
CA THR A 36 37.67 23.44 -37.05
C THR A 36 36.94 22.82 -38.25
N ARG A 37 35.61 22.71 -38.17
CA ARG A 37 34.69 22.87 -39.31
C ARG A 37 33.25 23.11 -38.82
N ASP A 38 32.72 24.26 -39.23
CA ASP A 38 31.31 24.63 -39.19
C ASP A 38 30.47 23.74 -40.12
N ASN A 39 29.21 23.47 -39.75
CA ASN A 39 28.10 23.71 -40.68
C ASN A 39 26.73 23.83 -39.96
N ASN A 40 25.92 24.72 -40.53
CA ASN A 40 24.69 25.32 -40.07
C ASN A 40 23.43 24.57 -40.58
N SER A 41 22.26 25.03 -40.08
CA SER A 41 20.87 24.90 -40.56
C SER A 41 19.97 23.94 -39.78
N SER A 42 19.16 24.39 -38.80
CA SER A 42 17.85 25.10 -38.88
C SER A 42 16.69 24.16 -39.31
N LEU A 43 15.57 23.96 -38.60
CA LEU A 43 14.52 24.92 -38.22
C LEU A 43 13.57 24.40 -37.09
N THR A 44 13.09 25.37 -36.32
CA THR A 44 12.09 25.49 -35.21
C THR A 44 10.61 25.17 -35.60
N PRO A 45 9.55 25.25 -34.72
CA PRO A 45 9.49 25.99 -33.44
C PRO A 45 8.73 25.36 -32.24
N LEU A 46 9.28 25.66 -31.07
CA LEU A 46 8.57 25.76 -29.79
C LEU A 46 7.77 27.07 -29.76
N THR A 47 6.47 26.96 -29.50
CA THR A 47 5.57 28.07 -29.22
C THR A 47 5.91 28.69 -27.86
N SER A 48 6.75 29.72 -27.86
CA SER A 48 7.00 30.57 -26.69
C SER A 48 6.00 31.73 -26.66
N SER A 49 5.08 31.70 -25.70
CA SER A 49 4.27 32.88 -25.37
C SER A 49 5.13 33.95 -24.68
N PRO A 50 4.97 35.24 -25.01
CA PRO A 50 5.74 36.33 -24.42
C PRO A 50 5.34 36.57 -22.95
N LYS A 51 6.31 36.92 -22.11
CA LYS A 51 6.09 37.30 -20.70
C LYS A 51 5.45 38.69 -20.64
N PRO A 52 4.30 38.88 -19.96
CA PRO A 52 3.65 40.19 -19.85
C PRO A 52 4.48 41.14 -18.98
N SER A 53 4.77 42.34 -19.47
CA SER A 53 5.56 43.36 -18.76
C SER A 53 4.73 44.25 -17.83
N THR A 54 3.42 44.02 -17.73
CA THR A 54 2.50 44.93 -17.03
C THR A 54 1.37 44.16 -16.34
N PHE A 55 0.97 44.60 -15.15
CA PHE A 55 0.00 43.90 -14.29
C PHE A 55 -1.40 43.78 -14.91
N MET A 56 -1.79 44.75 -15.75
CA MET A 56 -3.04 44.68 -16.53
C MET A 56 -3.04 43.54 -17.55
N ASP A 57 -1.90 43.29 -18.19
CA ASP A 57 -1.76 42.29 -19.24
C ASP A 57 -1.76 40.86 -18.67
N ALA A 58 -1.18 40.69 -17.48
CA ALA A 58 -1.26 39.46 -16.70
C ALA A 58 -2.70 39.12 -16.25
N LYS A 59 -3.54 40.14 -15.94
CA LYS A 59 -4.94 39.93 -15.57
C LYS A 59 -5.78 39.49 -16.78
N GLN A 60 -5.56 40.11 -17.94
CA GLN A 60 -6.26 39.77 -19.18
C GLN A 60 -5.87 38.38 -19.73
N ALA A 61 -4.61 37.99 -19.59
CA ALA A 61 -4.15 36.63 -19.92
C ALA A 61 -4.82 35.56 -19.04
N ARG A 62 -5.16 35.87 -17.79
CA ARG A 62 -5.80 34.93 -16.85
C ARG A 62 -7.31 34.82 -17.04
N GLU A 63 -7.97 35.88 -17.52
CA GLU A 63 -9.41 35.84 -17.83
C GLU A 63 -9.70 35.18 -19.18
N SER A 64 -8.80 35.30 -20.16
CA SER A 64 -8.93 34.68 -21.49
C SER A 64 -8.58 33.19 -21.55
N SER A 65 -7.91 32.65 -20.53
CA SER A 65 -7.48 31.23 -20.46
C SER A 65 -8.37 30.35 -19.57
N LYS A 66 -9.60 30.78 -19.25
CA LYS A 66 -10.62 29.88 -18.68
C LYS A 66 -11.25 29.04 -19.78
N PRO A 67 -10.98 27.73 -19.89
CA PRO A 67 -11.85 26.85 -20.64
C PRO A 67 -13.22 26.89 -19.96
N SER A 68 -14.16 27.56 -20.63
CA SER A 68 -15.58 27.34 -20.39
C SER A 68 -15.82 25.84 -20.61
N ARG A 69 -16.51 25.21 -19.64
CA ARG A 69 -17.12 23.87 -19.75
C ARG A 69 -16.28 22.67 -19.29
N ALA A 70 -16.23 22.48 -17.97
CA ALA A 70 -16.30 21.16 -17.36
C ALA A 70 -17.20 21.25 -16.12
N GLY A 71 -18.50 21.38 -16.37
CA GLY A 71 -19.53 21.27 -15.33
C GLY A 71 -19.60 19.82 -14.85
N GLY A 72 -18.89 19.53 -13.77
CA GLY A 72 -19.02 18.31 -12.97
C GLY A 72 -19.77 18.54 -11.66
N GLY A 73 -20.63 19.58 -11.61
CA GLY A 73 -21.48 19.87 -10.47
C GLY A 73 -22.85 19.24 -10.66
N ILE A 74 -23.27 18.41 -9.71
CA ILE A 74 -24.62 17.80 -9.62
C ILE A 74 -25.71 18.89 -9.49
N PHE A 75 -25.32 20.12 -9.19
CA PHE A 75 -26.20 21.28 -9.06
C PHE A 75 -26.18 22.11 -10.34
N ARG A 76 -27.26 22.02 -11.11
CA ARG A 76 -27.51 22.95 -12.22
C ARG A 76 -28.14 24.23 -11.66
N PRO A 77 -27.80 25.43 -12.18
CA PRO A 77 -28.41 26.69 -11.74
C PRO A 77 -29.94 26.74 -11.90
N SER A 78 -30.52 25.84 -12.69
CA SER A 78 -31.96 25.72 -12.90
C SER A 78 -32.70 24.92 -11.81
N GLY A 79 -32.02 24.39 -10.80
CA GLY A 79 -32.64 23.64 -9.69
C GLY A 79 -33.02 22.19 -10.01
N ASP A 80 -33.13 21.80 -11.27
CA ASP A 80 -33.27 20.40 -11.70
C ASP A 80 -31.96 19.63 -11.47
N HIS A 81 -31.90 18.87 -10.38
CA HIS A 81 -30.82 17.95 -10.07
C HIS A 81 -31.33 16.51 -10.13
N THR A 82 -30.58 15.64 -10.81
CA THR A 82 -30.91 14.23 -10.94
C THR A 82 -30.53 13.50 -9.65
N ILE A 83 -31.50 13.18 -8.79
CA ILE A 83 -31.32 12.19 -7.73
C ILE A 83 -31.36 10.82 -8.39
N PHE A 84 -30.24 10.09 -8.33
CA PHE A 84 -30.22 8.68 -8.70
C PHE A 84 -30.96 7.91 -7.61
N ASP A 85 -32.27 7.68 -7.81
CA ASP A 85 -33.07 6.80 -6.98
C ASP A 85 -32.55 5.37 -7.11
N LYS A 86 -32.05 4.86 -5.99
CA LYS A 86 -31.61 3.48 -5.82
C LYS A 86 -32.85 2.60 -5.73
N GLY A 87 -33.35 2.16 -6.89
CA GLY A 87 -34.19 0.98 -7.08
C GLY A 87 -35.22 0.71 -5.98
N GLU A 88 -36.35 1.41 -6.02
CA GLU A 88 -37.56 0.99 -5.34
C GLU A 88 -38.72 0.92 -6.34
N LYS A 89 -39.45 -0.20 -6.25
CA LYS A 89 -40.45 -0.67 -7.22
C LYS A 89 -41.60 0.33 -7.36
N GLN A 90 -41.79 0.87 -8.56
CA GLN A 90 -43.00 1.61 -8.93
C GLN A 90 -44.24 0.69 -8.89
N SER A 91 -45.23 1.09 -8.10
CA SER A 91 -46.60 0.57 -8.12
C SER A 91 -47.57 1.75 -8.14
N SER A 92 -48.23 2.01 -9.28
CA SER A 92 -49.62 2.55 -9.40
C SER A 92 -49.99 2.48 -10.90
N ALA A 93 -50.92 1.61 -11.33
CA ALA A 93 -52.37 1.84 -11.48
C ALA A 93 -52.67 3.00 -12.45
N ASP A 94 -53.32 2.82 -13.61
CA ASP A 94 -54.69 2.34 -13.79
C ASP A 94 -54.98 1.99 -15.28
N ARG A 95 -55.67 0.88 -15.59
CA ARG A 95 -56.96 0.83 -16.31
C ARG A 95 -57.47 -0.62 -16.51
N ALA A 96 -58.73 -0.82 -16.18
CA ALA A 96 -59.48 -2.07 -16.05
C ALA A 96 -59.83 -2.82 -17.36
N ALA A 97 -59.97 -4.17 -17.28
CA ALA A 97 -61.21 -4.93 -17.58
C ALA A 97 -61.07 -6.48 -17.48
N THR A 98 -62.01 -7.09 -16.73
CA THR A 98 -62.67 -8.42 -16.86
C THR A 98 -61.98 -9.78 -16.58
N LYS A 99 -62.22 -10.31 -15.35
CA LYS A 99 -62.90 -11.59 -14.96
C LYS A 99 -62.24 -13.00 -15.22
N PRO A 100 -62.64 -14.09 -14.50
CA PRO A 100 -61.79 -14.78 -13.50
C PRO A 100 -61.57 -16.30 -13.71
N SER A 101 -60.57 -16.91 -13.04
CA SER A 101 -60.62 -18.32 -12.58
C SER A 101 -59.60 -18.61 -11.46
N SER A 102 -59.92 -19.61 -10.63
CA SER A 102 -59.50 -19.85 -9.24
C SER A 102 -58.19 -20.69 -9.05
N PRO A 103 -57.67 -20.89 -7.80
CA PRO A 103 -56.33 -21.42 -7.40
C PRO A 103 -56.35 -22.97 -7.16
N PRO A 104 -55.36 -23.73 -6.55
CA PRO A 104 -54.23 -23.37 -5.65
C PRO A 104 -52.91 -24.22 -5.68
N ALA A 105 -52.00 -23.92 -4.73
CA ALA A 105 -51.00 -24.78 -4.07
C ALA A 105 -49.65 -25.14 -4.75
N ALA A 106 -48.53 -24.64 -4.18
CA ALA A 106 -47.56 -25.44 -3.41
C ALA A 106 -46.27 -24.63 -3.15
N ALA A 107 -46.00 -24.42 -1.86
CA ALA A 107 -44.74 -23.92 -1.33
C ALA A 107 -43.70 -25.06 -1.23
N MET A 108 -42.46 -24.66 -0.92
CA MET A 108 -41.27 -25.47 -0.62
C MET A 108 -40.35 -25.76 -1.81
N ASN A 109 -39.42 -24.84 -2.05
CA ASN A 109 -38.07 -25.24 -2.42
C ASN A 109 -37.06 -24.45 -1.59
N GLY A 110 -36.86 -24.90 -0.34
CA GLY A 110 -35.72 -24.54 0.46
C GLY A 110 -34.54 -25.39 0.02
N THR A 111 -33.77 -24.90 -0.95
CA THR A 111 -32.40 -25.36 -1.16
C THR A 111 -31.50 -24.16 -0.98
N SER A 112 -30.84 -24.12 0.19
CA SER A 112 -29.73 -23.22 0.48
C SER A 112 -28.62 -23.47 -0.52
N GLN A 113 -28.65 -22.75 -1.64
CA GLN A 113 -27.51 -22.66 -2.54
C GLN A 113 -26.40 -21.89 -1.83
N LYS A 114 -25.47 -22.66 -1.28
CA LYS A 114 -24.11 -22.26 -0.90
C LYS A 114 -23.44 -21.74 -2.18
N THR A 115 -23.59 -20.45 -2.46
CA THR A 115 -22.90 -19.78 -3.55
C THR A 115 -21.44 -19.62 -3.13
N ASN A 116 -20.62 -20.58 -3.54
CA ASN A 116 -19.18 -20.40 -3.70
C ASN A 116 -18.97 -19.23 -4.67
N SER A 117 -18.93 -18.02 -4.13
CA SER A 117 -18.61 -16.81 -4.86
C SER A 117 -17.10 -16.76 -5.07
N SER A 118 -16.63 -17.46 -6.11
CA SER A 118 -15.45 -17.07 -6.86
C SER A 118 -15.73 -15.71 -7.53
N SER A 119 -15.81 -14.66 -6.72
CA SER A 119 -15.93 -13.29 -7.21
C SER A 119 -14.56 -12.83 -7.68
N SER A 120 -14.43 -12.85 -9.00
CA SER A 120 -13.40 -12.15 -9.77
C SER A 120 -13.13 -10.76 -9.19
N ILE A 121 -11.84 -10.49 -8.97
CA ILE A 121 -11.19 -9.19 -8.76
C ILE A 121 -12.13 -8.10 -8.22
N LYS A 122 -12.33 -8.13 -6.91
CA LYS A 122 -12.84 -6.97 -6.16
C LYS A 122 -11.88 -5.78 -6.37
N PRO A 123 -12.41 -4.53 -6.35
CA PRO A 123 -11.63 -3.30 -6.53
C PRO A 123 -10.39 -3.29 -5.63
N PRO A 124 -9.34 -2.51 -5.97
CA PRO A 124 -8.11 -2.47 -5.17
C PRO A 124 -8.50 -2.18 -3.72
N MET A 125 -8.35 -3.20 -2.87
CA MET A 125 -8.73 -3.11 -1.47
C MET A 125 -7.83 -2.06 -0.85
N THR A 126 -8.38 -0.93 -0.41
CA THR A 126 -7.57 0.05 0.31
C THR A 126 -7.06 -0.59 1.60
N LEU A 127 -5.92 -0.13 2.13
CA LEU A 127 -5.40 -0.65 3.40
C LEU A 127 -6.45 -0.54 4.52
N PHE A 128 -7.22 0.56 4.56
CA PHE A 128 -8.31 0.72 5.52
C PHE A 128 -9.39 -0.37 5.40
N ASN A 129 -9.82 -0.67 4.17
CA ASN A 129 -10.78 -1.76 3.94
C ASN A 129 -10.18 -3.12 4.28
N PHE A 130 -8.89 -3.34 4.00
CA PHE A 130 -8.18 -4.55 4.41
C PHE A 130 -8.20 -4.71 5.93
N THR A 131 -7.77 -3.69 6.68
CA THR A 131 -7.70 -3.76 8.14
C THR A 131 -9.08 -3.98 8.74
N ARG A 132 -10.10 -3.26 8.27
CA ARG A 132 -11.49 -3.44 8.74
C ARG A 132 -12.02 -4.84 8.45
N SER A 133 -11.79 -5.36 7.25
CA SER A 133 -12.18 -6.73 6.91
C SER A 133 -11.39 -7.76 7.71
N TRP A 134 -10.09 -7.53 7.93
CA TRP A 134 -9.23 -8.40 8.73
C TRP A 134 -9.71 -8.51 10.17
N GLU A 135 -10.10 -7.41 10.79
CA GLU A 135 -10.63 -7.35 12.16
C GLU A 135 -12.02 -8.00 12.29
N SER A 136 -12.82 -8.00 11.22
CA SER A 136 -14.16 -8.60 11.22
C SER A 136 -14.17 -10.12 11.06
N LEU A 137 -13.03 -10.73 10.72
CA LEU A 137 -12.91 -12.17 10.53
C LEU A 137 -12.39 -12.82 11.81
N ASP A 138 -13.03 -13.92 12.23
CA ASP A 138 -12.57 -14.70 13.39
C ASP A 138 -11.72 -15.90 12.97
N LEU A 139 -12.05 -16.54 11.85
CA LEU A 139 -11.37 -17.74 11.38
C LEU A 139 -10.05 -17.41 10.67
N ALA A 140 -9.00 -18.17 11.01
CA ALA A 140 -7.69 -18.05 10.38
C ALA A 140 -7.71 -18.35 8.87
N GLU A 141 -8.55 -19.30 8.43
CA GLU A 141 -8.68 -19.64 7.02
C GLU A 141 -9.24 -18.48 6.18
N ASP A 142 -10.22 -17.76 6.72
CA ASP A 142 -10.80 -16.59 6.05
C ASP A 142 -9.80 -15.43 6.00
N LYS A 143 -9.04 -15.20 7.09
CA LYS A 143 -7.95 -14.22 7.11
C LYS A 143 -6.86 -14.56 6.10
N TRP A 144 -6.48 -15.83 6.00
CA TRP A 144 -5.55 -16.30 4.98
C TRP A 144 -6.07 -16.07 3.57
N ARG A 145 -7.35 -16.35 3.33
CA ARG A 145 -7.99 -16.08 2.04
C ARG A 145 -8.06 -14.58 1.72
N LEU A 146 -8.20 -13.73 2.74
CA LEU A 146 -8.20 -12.27 2.59
C LEU A 146 -6.82 -11.76 2.16
N ILE A 147 -5.76 -12.08 2.90
CA ILE A 147 -4.39 -11.63 2.55
C ILE A 147 -3.89 -12.27 1.26
N SER A 148 -4.34 -13.49 0.94
CA SER A 148 -4.02 -14.18 -0.32
C SER A 148 -4.54 -13.45 -1.57
N GLN A 149 -5.51 -12.55 -1.45
CA GLN A 149 -5.97 -11.70 -2.56
C GLN A 149 -4.92 -10.65 -2.97
N ILE A 150 -3.98 -10.32 -2.08
CA ILE A 150 -2.92 -9.35 -2.34
C ILE A 150 -1.67 -10.12 -2.78
N PRO A 151 -1.14 -9.91 -4.00
CA PRO A 151 0.11 -10.56 -4.41
C PRO A 151 1.26 -10.26 -3.44
N PRO A 152 2.11 -11.24 -3.06
CA PRO A 152 3.22 -10.98 -2.14
C PRO A 152 4.13 -9.83 -2.58
N THR A 153 4.38 -9.71 -3.88
CA THR A 153 5.23 -8.65 -4.47
C THR A 153 4.65 -7.25 -4.33
N SER A 154 3.32 -7.11 -4.13
CA SER A 154 2.69 -5.80 -3.92
C SER A 154 2.61 -5.39 -2.45
N LEU A 155 2.96 -6.26 -1.49
CA LEU A 155 2.94 -5.94 -0.05
C LEU A 155 3.68 -4.65 0.31
N PRO A 156 4.91 -4.38 -0.17
CA PRO A 156 5.62 -3.15 0.20
C PRO A 156 4.87 -1.89 -0.23
N ALA A 157 4.27 -1.92 -1.44
CA ALA A 157 3.49 -0.81 -1.98
C ALA A 157 2.08 -0.72 -1.37
N PHE A 158 1.54 -1.84 -0.88
CA PHE A 158 0.23 -1.92 -0.26
C PHE A 158 0.23 -1.36 1.17
N PHE A 159 1.19 -1.80 1.99
CA PHE A 159 1.31 -1.36 3.38
C PHE A 159 2.04 -0.02 3.52
N GLN A 160 2.95 0.32 2.60
CA GLN A 160 3.74 1.55 2.61
C GLN A 160 4.32 1.82 4.00
N THR A 161 3.91 2.92 4.65
CA THR A 161 4.36 3.32 5.99
C THR A 161 3.37 2.96 7.11
N SER A 162 2.31 2.23 6.78
CA SER A 162 1.12 2.00 7.60
C SER A 162 1.02 0.57 8.13
N LEU A 163 2.09 -0.23 8.00
CA LEU A 163 2.18 -1.51 8.69
C LEU A 163 2.34 -1.25 10.20
N ASP A 164 1.43 -1.81 10.99
CA ASP A 164 1.40 -1.70 12.45
C ASP A 164 1.85 -3.03 13.10
N PRO A 165 2.52 -3.01 14.28
CA PRO A 165 2.93 -4.24 14.96
C PRO A 165 1.78 -5.18 15.28
N SER A 166 0.63 -4.66 15.73
CA SER A 166 -0.51 -5.50 16.11
C SER A 166 -1.09 -6.26 14.92
N LEU A 167 -1.16 -5.59 13.77
CA LEU A 167 -1.61 -6.19 12.52
C LEU A 167 -0.63 -7.25 12.02
N LEU A 168 0.69 -6.97 12.07
CA LEU A 168 1.70 -7.95 11.68
C LEU A 168 1.64 -9.20 12.56
N VAL A 169 1.49 -9.05 13.88
CA VAL A 169 1.34 -10.18 14.82
C VAL A 169 0.09 -10.99 14.49
N SER A 170 -1.03 -10.33 14.22
CA SER A 170 -2.27 -11.01 13.83
C SER A 170 -2.11 -11.81 12.53
N ILE A 171 -1.36 -11.28 11.56
CA ILE A 171 -1.02 -11.99 10.31
C ILE A 171 -0.14 -13.22 10.60
N LEU A 172 0.86 -13.08 11.49
CA LEU A 172 1.71 -14.20 11.90
C LEU A 172 0.91 -15.32 12.60
N ASP A 173 0.00 -14.97 13.50
CA ASP A 173 -0.90 -15.92 14.16
C ASP A 173 -1.76 -16.67 13.14
N THR A 174 -2.26 -15.95 12.14
CA THR A 174 -3.02 -16.54 11.03
C THR A 174 -2.17 -17.53 10.25
N PHE A 175 -0.91 -17.19 9.94
CA PHE A 175 0.00 -18.10 9.25
C PHE A 175 0.29 -19.34 10.08
N LEU A 176 0.56 -19.21 11.38
CA LEU A 176 0.75 -20.36 12.27
C LEU A 176 -0.47 -21.28 12.27
N ALA A 177 -1.66 -20.73 12.47
CA ALA A 177 -2.90 -21.51 12.51
C ALA A 177 -3.13 -22.30 11.20
N VAL A 178 -2.89 -21.68 10.04
CA VAL A 178 -3.01 -22.38 8.76
C VAL A 178 -1.90 -23.42 8.57
N LEU A 179 -0.66 -23.10 8.94
CA LEU A 179 0.46 -24.05 8.89
C LEU A 179 0.26 -25.26 9.82
N HIS A 180 -0.50 -25.12 10.91
CA HIS A 180 -0.86 -26.25 11.77
C HIS A 180 -1.83 -27.22 11.10
N ASN A 181 -2.66 -26.75 10.18
CA ASN A 181 -3.60 -27.58 9.43
C ASN A 181 -2.95 -28.21 8.17
N ILE A 182 -1.83 -27.67 7.72
CA ILE A 182 -1.07 -28.20 6.58
C ILE A 182 -0.23 -29.38 7.06
N THR A 183 -0.54 -30.57 6.54
CA THR A 183 0.24 -31.80 6.82
C THR A 183 1.34 -32.02 5.78
N ASP A 184 1.12 -31.56 4.53
CA ASP A 184 2.03 -31.80 3.43
C ASP A 184 3.17 -30.76 3.39
N PRO A 185 4.45 -31.21 3.36
CA PRO A 185 5.59 -30.31 3.40
C PRO A 185 5.77 -29.49 2.10
N GLU A 186 5.20 -29.94 0.99
CA GLU A 186 5.27 -29.28 -0.33
C GLU A 186 4.02 -28.45 -0.67
N ASP A 187 3.15 -28.19 0.31
CA ASP A 187 1.93 -27.41 0.09
C ASP A 187 2.23 -26.01 -0.49
N ASP A 188 1.50 -25.64 -1.55
CA ASP A 188 1.65 -24.37 -2.26
C ASP A 188 1.44 -23.16 -1.34
N ASN A 189 0.58 -23.27 -0.32
CA ASN A 189 0.36 -22.19 0.64
C ASN A 189 1.63 -21.95 1.48
N ARG A 190 2.37 -23.00 1.84
CA ARG A 190 3.64 -22.88 2.58
C ARG A 190 4.68 -22.13 1.76
N ALA A 191 4.81 -22.45 0.48
CA ALA A 191 5.68 -21.71 -0.45
C ALA A 191 5.25 -20.24 -0.59
N ARG A 192 3.93 -19.99 -0.68
CA ARG A 192 3.36 -18.64 -0.77
C ARG A 192 3.56 -17.82 0.49
N MET A 193 3.36 -18.40 1.68
CA MET A 193 3.63 -17.76 2.98
C MET A 193 5.10 -17.37 3.11
N ARG A 194 6.02 -18.20 2.61
CA ARG A 194 7.46 -17.89 2.58
C ARG A 194 7.70 -16.62 1.77
N GLN A 195 7.02 -16.48 0.64
CA GLN A 195 7.09 -15.28 -0.19
C GLN A 195 6.49 -14.06 0.52
N TYR A 196 5.36 -14.19 1.22
CA TYR A 196 4.80 -13.10 2.04
C TYR A 196 5.80 -12.65 3.10
N MET A 197 6.37 -13.58 3.88
CA MET A 197 7.34 -13.27 4.92
C MET A 197 8.60 -12.57 4.39
N ALA A 198 9.07 -12.95 3.19
CA ALA A 198 10.18 -12.30 2.52
C ALA A 198 9.84 -10.90 1.95
N MET A 199 8.57 -10.63 1.65
CA MET A 199 8.12 -9.33 1.15
C MET A 199 7.74 -8.37 2.28
N PHE A 200 7.30 -8.88 3.43
CA PHE A 200 7.10 -8.07 4.64
C PHE A 200 8.37 -7.35 5.06
N SER A 201 9.54 -8.02 4.98
CA SER A 201 10.82 -7.39 5.32
C SER A 201 11.21 -6.23 4.41
N LYS A 202 10.56 -6.08 3.25
CA LYS A 202 10.78 -4.98 2.30
C LYS A 202 9.81 -3.81 2.49
N VAL A 203 8.82 -3.94 3.37
CA VAL A 203 7.85 -2.87 3.65
C VAL A 203 8.59 -1.69 4.31
N PRO A 204 8.33 -0.43 3.89
CA PRO A 204 8.88 0.73 4.56
C PRO A 204 8.57 0.71 6.07
N ARG A 205 9.56 1.07 6.90
CA ARG A 205 9.46 1.07 8.38
C ARG A 205 9.31 -0.32 9.03
N PHE A 206 9.44 -1.39 8.27
CA PHE A 206 9.38 -2.76 8.80
C PHE A 206 10.32 -2.97 10.01
N SER A 207 11.56 -2.49 9.96
CA SER A 207 12.50 -2.61 11.08
C SER A 207 11.98 -1.94 12.37
N THR A 208 11.27 -0.82 12.26
CA THR A 208 10.64 -0.15 13.41
C THR A 208 9.48 -0.99 13.95
N VAL A 209 8.65 -1.56 13.06
CA VAL A 209 7.57 -2.46 13.45
C VAL A 209 8.12 -3.65 14.23
N VAL A 210 9.15 -4.32 13.71
CA VAL A 210 9.82 -5.43 14.40
C VAL A 210 10.47 -4.97 15.70
N LEU A 211 11.08 -3.79 15.76
CA LEU A 211 11.67 -3.28 17.00
C LEU A 211 10.62 -3.12 18.11
N LEU A 212 9.41 -2.67 17.76
CA LEU A 212 8.29 -2.46 18.67
C LEU A 212 7.59 -3.75 19.11
N MET A 213 7.82 -4.87 18.41
CA MET A 213 7.31 -6.18 18.84
C MET A 213 8.04 -6.66 20.10
N SER A 214 7.27 -7.20 21.04
CA SER A 214 7.77 -7.90 22.22
C SER A 214 8.53 -9.17 21.86
N LYS A 215 9.27 -9.73 22.82
CA LYS A 215 10.00 -10.98 22.62
C LYS A 215 9.08 -12.15 22.22
N LYS A 216 7.91 -12.25 22.87
CA LYS A 216 6.89 -13.28 22.57
C LYS A 216 6.35 -13.16 21.15
N GLU A 217 6.14 -11.93 20.67
CA GLU A 217 5.67 -11.69 19.30
C GLU A 217 6.74 -12.00 18.26
N LYS A 218 8.01 -11.71 18.56
CA LYS A 218 9.16 -12.11 17.72
C LYS A 218 9.33 -13.63 17.66
N GLU A 219 9.05 -14.33 18.76
CA GLU A 219 9.06 -15.81 18.80
C GLU A 219 8.03 -16.39 17.81
N LYS A 220 6.84 -15.80 17.66
CA LYS A 220 5.86 -16.20 16.64
C LYS A 220 6.42 -16.09 15.22
N ALA A 221 7.12 -14.99 14.91
CA ALA A 221 7.75 -14.84 13.60
C ALA A 221 8.84 -15.91 13.36
N LYS A 222 9.63 -16.24 14.39
CA LYS A 222 10.61 -17.33 14.34
C LYS A 222 9.94 -18.68 14.10
N GLU A 223 8.84 -18.96 14.80
CA GLU A 223 8.05 -20.20 14.66
C GLU A 223 7.45 -20.35 13.25
N VAL A 224 6.92 -19.27 12.67
CA VAL A 224 6.41 -19.26 11.29
C VAL A 224 7.51 -19.67 10.31
N TRP A 225 8.71 -19.09 10.44
CA TRP A 225 9.86 -19.45 9.60
C TRP A 225 10.31 -20.91 9.77
N ASP A 226 10.31 -21.40 11.01
CA ASP A 226 10.68 -22.78 11.33
C ASP A 226 9.69 -23.78 10.74
N LYS A 227 8.38 -23.55 10.93
CA LYS A 227 7.32 -24.36 10.31
C LYS A 227 7.37 -24.34 8.79
N MET A 228 7.93 -23.32 8.15
CA MET A 228 8.16 -23.27 6.71
C MET A 228 9.45 -23.97 6.23
N GLY A 229 10.23 -24.53 7.16
CA GLY A 229 11.47 -25.26 6.87
C GLY A 229 12.67 -24.36 6.56
N VAL A 230 12.58 -23.07 6.88
CA VAL A 230 13.67 -22.11 6.64
C VAL A 230 14.54 -22.04 7.88
N ARG A 231 15.61 -22.84 7.93
CA ARG A 231 16.64 -22.74 8.96
C ARG A 231 17.19 -21.31 8.97
N ASN A 232 17.14 -20.64 10.12
CA ASN A 232 17.55 -19.25 10.35
C ASN A 232 16.63 -18.14 9.78
N GLY A 233 15.37 -18.42 9.47
CA GLY A 233 14.46 -17.37 8.98
C GLY A 233 14.27 -16.19 9.95
N GLY A 234 14.40 -16.40 11.27
CA GLY A 234 14.42 -15.31 12.25
C GLY A 234 15.53 -14.27 12.03
N ALA A 235 16.69 -14.70 11.53
CA ALA A 235 17.80 -13.81 11.19
C ALA A 235 17.46 -12.89 10.01
N ALA A 236 16.59 -13.33 9.09
CA ALA A 236 16.15 -12.52 7.95
C ALA A 236 15.40 -11.25 8.37
N TRP A 237 14.81 -11.25 9.57
CA TRP A 237 14.13 -10.09 10.16
C TRP A 237 14.97 -9.39 11.24
N GLY A 238 16.26 -9.73 11.36
CA GLY A 238 17.15 -9.16 12.37
C GLY A 238 16.85 -9.62 13.80
N MET A 239 16.15 -10.75 13.98
CA MET A 239 15.83 -11.32 15.28
C MET A 239 16.90 -12.33 15.69
N SER A 240 18.04 -11.84 16.19
CA SER A 240 19.00 -12.68 16.92
C SER A 240 18.49 -12.91 18.33
#